data_AF-A0A1G1EB41-F1
#
_entry.id   AF-A0A1G1EB41-F1
#
_cell.length_a   1.000
_cell.length_b   1.000
_cell.length_c   1.000
_cell.angle_alpha   90.00
_cell.angle_beta   90.00
_cell.angle_gamma   90.00
#
_symmetry.space_group_name_H-M   'P 1'
#
loop_
_entity.id
_entity.type
_entity.pdbx_description
1 polymer ?
#
loop_
_entity_poly.entity_id
_entity_poly.type
_entity_poly.pdbx_seq_one_letter_code
_entity_poly.pdbx_strand_id
1 'polypeptide(L)'
;MAICASLLIIKRQGFTVEVKVRFYGQFRLLVESGKITLHIDPPATLLDLINHLCQQYGDKMKRMLIREDTGKPRLKPEVHIAVKGKSWDFTSDLVALNEVLGENDREIEVFFIPPLQGGK
;
A
#
# COMPACT_ATOMS: atom_id res chain seq x y z
N MET A 1 -35.75 -35.91 12.63
CA MET A 1 -36.05 -34.87 11.63
C MET A 1 -34.86 -33.91 11.63
N ALA A 2 -34.02 -33.94 10.58
CA ALA A 2 -32.82 -33.13 10.51
C ALA A 2 -33.11 -31.87 9.70
N ILE A 3 -32.97 -30.70 10.33
CA ILE A 3 -33.09 -29.41 9.66
C ILE A 3 -31.77 -29.15 8.97
N CYS A 4 -31.77 -29.32 7.65
CA CYS A 4 -30.66 -28.94 6.77
C CYS A 4 -30.58 -27.41 6.80
N ALA A 5 -29.66 -26.87 7.59
CA ALA A 5 -29.31 -25.46 7.55
C ALA A 5 -28.57 -25.20 6.23
N SER A 6 -29.34 -24.82 5.20
CA SER A 6 -28.78 -24.29 3.97
C SER A 6 -27.99 -23.04 4.31
N LEU A 7 -26.67 -23.20 4.42
CA LEU A 7 -25.71 -22.09 4.47
C LEU A 7 -25.90 -21.28 3.19
N LEU A 8 -26.61 -20.16 3.33
CA LEU A 8 -26.72 -19.15 2.30
C LEU A 8 -25.32 -18.55 2.15
N ILE A 9 -24.54 -19.05 1.19
CA ILE A 9 -23.30 -18.42 0.76
C ILE A 9 -23.71 -17.11 0.11
N ILE A 10 -23.79 -16.05 0.91
CA ILE A 10 -23.88 -14.68 0.42
C ILE A 10 -22.57 -14.46 -0.34
N LYS A 11 -22.62 -14.58 -1.67
CA LYS A 11 -21.64 -13.95 -2.55
C LYS A 11 -21.65 -12.47 -2.18
N ARG A 12 -20.73 -12.04 -1.31
CA ARG A 12 -20.44 -10.62 -1.14
C ARG A 12 -20.05 -10.14 -2.53
N GLN A 13 -20.92 -9.35 -3.16
CA GLN A 13 -20.53 -8.57 -4.32
C GLN A 13 -19.31 -7.77 -3.86
N GLY A 14 -18.14 -8.14 -4.36
CA GLY A 14 -16.88 -7.52 -3.97
C GLY A 14 -16.94 -6.05 -4.38
N PHE A 15 -17.06 -5.17 -3.40
CA PHE A 15 -16.96 -3.73 -3.63
C PHE A 15 -15.49 -3.41 -3.91
N THR A 16 -15.00 -3.60 -5.13
CA THR A 16 -13.63 -3.21 -5.48
C THR A 16 -13.49 -1.70 -5.35
N VAL A 17 -12.58 -1.23 -4.50
CA VAL A 17 -12.27 0.19 -4.37
C VAL A 17 -11.21 0.54 -5.41
N GLU A 18 -11.51 1.54 -6.24
CA GLU A 18 -10.53 2.13 -7.15
C GLU A 18 -9.59 3.05 -6.36
N VAL A 19 -8.31 2.68 -6.33
CA VAL A 19 -7.24 3.41 -5.65
C VAL A 19 -6.24 3.92 -6.68
N LYS A 20 -6.08 5.23 -6.75
CA LYS A 20 -5.07 5.89 -7.60
C LYS A 20 -3.79 6.03 -6.81
N VAL A 21 -2.72 5.37 -7.25
CA VAL A 21 -1.40 5.49 -6.63
C VAL A 21 -0.53 6.38 -7.49
N ARG A 22 -0.05 7.48 -6.93
CA ARG A 22 0.93 8.38 -7.57
C ARG A 22 2.33 8.10 -7.04
N PHE A 23 3.31 8.02 -7.95
CA PHE A 23 4.70 7.77 -7.63
C PHE A 23 5.55 9.01 -7.89
N TYR A 24 6.35 9.36 -6.89
CA TYR A 24 7.29 10.48 -6.96
C TYR A 24 8.74 10.02 -6.78
N GLY A 25 9.70 10.87 -7.17
CA GLY A 25 11.12 10.60 -7.04
C GLY A 25 11.56 9.34 -7.79
N GLN A 26 12.35 8.47 -7.12
CA GLN A 26 12.89 7.26 -7.75
C GLN A 26 11.81 6.24 -8.13
N PHE A 27 10.66 6.23 -7.48
CA PHE A 27 9.57 5.30 -7.84
C PHE A 27 8.99 5.58 -9.23
N ARG A 28 9.01 6.85 -9.69
CA ARG A 28 8.58 7.21 -11.04
C ARG A 28 9.47 6.60 -12.13
N LEU A 29 10.73 6.32 -11.84
CA LEU A 29 11.63 5.63 -12.76
C LEU A 29 11.31 4.13 -12.86
N LEU A 30 10.65 3.58 -11.84
CA LEU A 30 10.23 2.19 -11.80
C LEU A 30 8.86 1.99 -12.44
N VAL A 31 7.98 2.98 -12.28
CA VAL A 31 6.62 2.99 -12.80
C VAL A 31 6.53 4.03 -13.91
N GLU A 32 6.70 3.59 -15.16
CA GLU A 32 6.85 4.43 -16.37
C GLU A 32 5.86 5.61 -16.45
N SER A 33 4.63 5.41 -15.97
CA SER A 33 3.54 6.40 -16.01
C SER A 33 3.53 7.39 -14.84
N GLY A 34 4.28 7.14 -13.75
CA GLY A 34 4.25 7.91 -12.50
C GLY A 34 2.91 7.87 -11.75
N LYS A 35 1.90 7.19 -12.29
CA LYS A 35 0.58 6.98 -11.68
C LYS A 35 -0.01 5.67 -12.14
N ILE A 36 -0.71 4.98 -11.26
CA ILE A 36 -1.47 3.78 -11.59
C ILE A 36 -2.83 3.81 -10.91
N THR A 37 -3.75 3.02 -11.44
CA THR A 37 -5.04 2.76 -10.84
C THR A 37 -5.10 1.29 -10.47
N LEU A 38 -5.36 0.99 -9.21
CA LEU A 38 -5.50 -0.35 -8.67
C LEU A 38 -6.94 -0.56 -8.20
N HIS A 39 -7.40 -1.80 -8.28
CA HIS A 39 -8.68 -2.22 -7.72
C HIS A 39 -8.37 -3.17 -6.57
N ILE A 40 -8.82 -2.81 -5.36
CA ILE A 40 -8.52 -3.58 -4.15
C ILE A 40 -9.81 -3.92 -3.45
N ASP A 41 -9.94 -5.17 -3.01
CA ASP A 41 -11.09 -5.67 -2.28
C ASP A 41 -11.02 -5.27 -0.79
N PRO A 42 -12.04 -4.59 -0.24
CA PRO A 42 -12.13 -4.28 1.17
C PRO A 42 -12.44 -5.51 2.04
N PRO A 43 -11.97 -5.53 3.31
CA PRO A 43 -11.08 -4.57 3.92
C PRO A 43 -9.65 -4.77 3.40
N ALA A 44 -9.00 -3.69 2.96
CA ALA A 44 -7.62 -3.73 2.50
C ALA A 44 -6.76 -2.80 3.34
N THR A 45 -5.55 -3.23 3.65
CA THR A 45 -4.58 -2.43 4.39
C THR A 45 -3.58 -1.76 3.46
N LEU A 46 -2.84 -0.79 3.99
CA LEU A 46 -1.69 -0.25 3.27
C LEU A 46 -0.64 -1.32 2.96
N LEU A 47 -0.47 -2.31 3.84
CA LEU A 47 0.40 -3.46 3.59
C LEU A 47 -0.08 -4.27 2.38
N ASP A 48 -1.39 -4.50 2.22
CA ASP A 48 -1.94 -5.22 1.07
C ASP A 48 -1.69 -4.47 -0.24
N LEU A 49 -1.84 -3.14 -0.23
CA LEU A 49 -1.47 -2.28 -1.36
C LEU A 49 0.02 -2.45 -1.71
N ILE A 50 0.91 -2.35 -0.73
CA ILE A 50 2.35 -2.47 -0.93
C ILE A 50 2.69 -3.87 -1.46
N ASN A 51 2.07 -4.92 -0.92
CA ASN A 51 2.24 -6.29 -1.42
C ASN A 51 1.79 -6.41 -2.87
N HIS A 52 0.67 -5.80 -3.25
CA HIS A 52 0.18 -5.78 -4.63
C HIS A 52 1.18 -5.08 -5.57
N LEU A 53 1.72 -3.94 -5.16
CA LEU A 53 2.78 -3.24 -5.89
C LEU A 53 4.05 -4.11 -6.05
N CYS A 54 4.44 -4.81 -4.99
CA CYS A 54 5.59 -5.70 -5.02
C CYS A 54 5.36 -6.92 -5.93
N GLN A 55 4.13 -7.44 -6.00
CA GLN A 55 3.77 -8.51 -6.94
C GLN A 55 3.81 -8.02 -8.39
N GLN A 56 3.31 -6.82 -8.66
CA GLN A 56 3.24 -6.26 -10.01
C GLN A 56 4.61 -5.82 -10.57
N TYR A 57 5.45 -5.20 -9.74
CA TYR A 57 6.75 -4.63 -10.15
C TYR A 57 7.96 -5.46 -9.69
N GLY A 58 7.72 -6.57 -8.99
CA GLY A 58 8.72 -7.52 -8.54
C GLY A 58 9.65 -6.99 -7.43
N ASP A 59 10.78 -7.70 -7.27
CA ASP A 59 11.73 -7.50 -6.18
C ASP A 59 12.34 -6.09 -6.13
N LYS A 60 12.37 -5.38 -7.26
CA LYS A 60 12.91 -4.02 -7.30
C LYS A 60 12.01 -3.06 -6.51
N MET A 61 10.70 -3.18 -6.65
CA MET A 61 9.73 -2.39 -5.86
C MET A 61 9.83 -2.75 -4.38
N LYS A 62 9.86 -4.05 -4.06
CA LYS A 62 10.00 -4.53 -2.68
C LYS A 62 11.24 -3.94 -2.02
N ARG A 63 12.39 -4.00 -2.69
CA ARG A 63 13.66 -3.43 -2.21
C ARG A 63 13.64 -1.91 -2.07
N MET A 64 12.75 -1.21 -2.74
CA MET A 64 12.63 0.25 -2.60
C MET A 64 11.64 0.66 -1.50
N LEU A 65 10.56 -0.12 -1.28
CA LEU A 65 9.53 0.20 -0.29
C LEU A 65 9.83 -0.35 1.11
N ILE A 66 10.28 -1.60 1.19
CA ILE A 66 10.29 -2.38 2.43
C ILE A 66 11.73 -2.75 2.83
N ARG A 67 11.99 -2.75 4.13
CA ARG A 67 13.12 -3.44 4.77
C ARG A 67 12.60 -4.58 5.67
N GLU A 68 13.37 -5.66 5.74
CA GLU A 68 13.08 -6.84 6.56
C GLU A 68 14.21 -7.08 7.57
N ASP A 69 14.60 -6.03 8.30
CA ASP A 69 15.74 -6.02 9.22
C ASP A 69 15.49 -6.81 10.51
N THR A 70 14.24 -6.86 10.99
CA THR A 70 13.87 -7.54 12.25
C THR A 70 12.87 -8.69 12.06
N GLY A 71 12.84 -9.31 10.88
CA GLY A 71 11.85 -10.35 10.53
C GLY A 71 10.40 -9.85 10.40
N LYS A 72 10.19 -8.52 10.43
CA LYS A 72 8.91 -7.86 10.20
C LYS A 72 9.08 -6.84 9.08
N PRO A 73 8.14 -6.74 8.13
CA PRO A 73 8.21 -5.74 7.08
C PRO A 73 8.05 -4.34 7.69
N ARG A 74 8.98 -3.44 7.37
CA ARG A 74 8.94 -2.02 7.74
C ARG A 74 9.16 -1.16 6.51
N LEU A 75 8.56 0.02 6.47
CA LEU A 75 8.88 1.00 5.42
C LEU A 75 10.34 1.42 5.52
N LYS A 76 10.96 1.67 4.38
CA LYS A 76 12.29 2.27 4.33
C LYS A 76 12.26 3.72 4.80
N PRO A 77 13.35 4.23 5.45
CA PRO A 77 13.45 5.61 5.91
C PRO A 77 13.16 6.67 4.84
N GLU A 78 13.51 6.37 3.59
CA GLU A 78 13.35 7.28 2.45
C GLU A 78 11.94 7.26 1.85
N VAL A 79 11.05 6.41 2.37
CA VAL A 79 9.71 6.17 1.81
C VAL A 79 8.67 6.83 2.70
N HIS A 80 7.89 7.69 2.06
CA HIS A 80 6.75 8.34 2.69
C HIS A 80 5.51 7.99 1.90
N ILE A 81 4.43 7.66 2.59
CA ILE A 81 3.15 7.34 1.98
C ILE A 81 2.12 8.31 2.54
N ALA A 82 1.32 8.94 1.68
CA ALA A 82 0.21 9.78 2.10
C ALA A 82 -1.12 9.25 1.56
N VAL A 83 -2.14 9.29 2.42
CA VAL A 83 -3.53 8.91 2.13
C VAL A 83 -4.41 10.00 2.73
N LYS A 84 -5.21 10.66 1.90
CA LYS A 84 -6.09 11.80 2.31
C LYS A 84 -5.38 12.90 3.12
N GLY A 85 -4.14 13.22 2.77
CA GLY A 85 -3.36 14.26 3.46
C GLY A 85 -2.83 13.85 4.84
N LYS A 86 -3.07 12.61 5.29
CA LYS A 86 -2.29 12.00 6.37
C LYS A 86 -1.04 11.39 5.75
N SER A 87 0.12 11.67 6.31
CA SER A 87 1.39 11.10 5.90
C SER A 87 1.87 10.09 6.93
N TRP A 88 2.35 8.96 6.45
CA TRP A 88 3.08 7.97 7.23
C TRP A 88 4.51 7.86 6.71
N ASP A 89 5.41 7.69 7.65
CA ASP A 89 6.84 7.54 7.42
C ASP A 89 7.38 6.33 8.19
N PHE A 90 8.70 6.16 8.17
CA PHE A 90 9.36 5.08 8.87
C PHE A 90 9.19 5.10 10.40
N THR A 91 8.87 6.25 11.00
CA THR A 91 8.68 6.36 12.47
C THR A 91 7.32 5.84 12.90
N SER A 92 6.37 5.81 11.96
CA SER A 92 4.99 5.34 12.16
C SER A 92 4.72 3.97 11.53
N ASP A 93 5.79 3.25 11.13
CA ASP A 93 5.78 2.10 10.23
C ASP A 93 4.78 0.98 10.59
N LEU A 94 4.67 0.57 11.85
CA LEU A 94 3.73 -0.49 12.27
C LEU A 94 2.26 -0.06 12.28
N VAL A 95 1.98 1.22 12.56
CA VAL A 95 0.60 1.75 12.52
C VAL A 95 0.20 2.01 11.08
N ALA A 96 1.12 2.56 10.28
CA ALA A 96 0.93 2.86 8.88
C ALA A 96 0.54 1.63 8.06
N LEU A 97 1.26 0.53 8.21
CA LEU A 97 1.05 -0.69 7.42
C LEU A 97 -0.28 -1.38 7.72
N ASN A 98 -0.80 -1.24 8.95
CA ASN A 98 -2.07 -1.81 9.36
C ASN A 98 -3.27 -0.86 9.16
N GLU A 99 -3.04 0.35 8.65
CA GLU A 99 -4.12 1.30 8.36
C GLU A 99 -5.03 0.69 7.30
N VAL A 100 -6.32 0.60 7.62
CA VAL A 100 -7.34 0.10 6.70
C VAL A 100 -7.70 1.21 5.73
N LEU A 101 -7.50 0.95 4.44
CA LEU A 101 -8.00 1.79 3.36
C LEU A 101 -9.53 1.72 3.37
N GLY A 102 -10.16 2.85 3.64
CA GLY A 102 -11.61 2.99 3.62
C GLY A 102 -12.15 3.16 2.21
N GLU A 103 -13.47 3.03 2.05
CA GLU A 103 -14.18 3.17 0.76
C GLU A 103 -14.00 4.54 0.09
N ASN A 104 -13.55 5.54 0.86
CA ASN A 104 -13.29 6.90 0.40
C ASN A 104 -11.80 7.16 0.07
N ASP A 105 -10.90 6.20 0.31
CA ASP A 105 -9.45 6.33 0.08
C ASP A 105 -9.08 6.06 -1.38
N ARG A 106 -9.59 6.94 -2.26
CA ARG A 106 -9.45 6.79 -3.72
C ARG A 106 -8.11 7.27 -4.28
N GLU A 107 -7.31 7.97 -3.48
CA GLU A 107 -6.04 8.52 -3.91
C GLU A 107 -4.97 8.37 -2.82
N ILE A 108 -3.87 7.72 -3.20
CA ILE A 108 -2.71 7.41 -2.38
C ILE A 108 -1.48 7.96 -3.10
N GLU A 109 -0.64 8.65 -2.37
CA GLU A 109 0.58 9.23 -2.89
C GLU A 109 1.77 8.55 -2.23
N VAL A 110 2.66 7.97 -3.05
CA VAL A 110 3.87 7.28 -2.61
C VAL A 110 5.08 8.12 -3.03
N PHE A 111 5.77 8.64 -2.04
CA PHE A 111 6.91 9.52 -2.19
C PHE A 111 8.20 8.80 -1.85
N PHE A 112 9.20 9.03 -2.68
CA PHE A 112 10.58 8.82 -2.31
C PHE A 112 11.18 10.16 -1.92
N ILE A 113 11.51 10.33 -0.64
CA ILE A 113 12.23 11.49 -0.15
C ILE A 113 13.65 11.02 0.17
N PRO A 114 14.65 11.35 -0.68
CA PRO A 114 16.03 11.00 -0.36
C PRO A 114 16.40 11.64 0.98
N PRO A 115 17.23 10.96 1.79
CA PRO A 115 17.69 11.54 3.03
C PRO A 115 18.42 12.84 2.68
N LEU A 116 18.03 13.94 3.32
CA LEU A 116 18.73 15.20 3.19
C LEU A 116 20.15 14.98 3.73
N GLN A 117 21.11 14.69 2.85
CA GLN A 117 22.51 14.80 3.22
C GLN A 117 22.77 16.28 3.41
N GLY A 118 22.81 16.72 4.67
CA GLY A 118 23.30 18.04 5.03
C GLY A 118 24.68 18.21 4.41
N GLY A 119 24.84 19.24 3.58
CA GLY A 119 26.14 19.60 3.01
C GLY A 119 27.15 19.73 4.14
N LYS A 120 28.26 18.99 4.02
CA LYS A 120 29.45 19.24 4.83
C LYS A 120 30.10 20.55 4.41
#